data_AF-A0A2D5I3J3-F1
#
_entry.id   AF-A0A2D5I3J3-F1
#
_cell.length_a   1.000
_cell.length_b   1.000
_cell.length_c   1.000
_cell.angle_alpha   90.00
_cell.angle_beta   90.00
_cell.angle_gamma   90.00
#
_symmetry.space_group_name_H-M   'P 1'
#
loop_
_entity.id
_entity.type
_entity.pdbx_description
1 polymer ?
#
loop_
_entity_poly.entity_id
_entity_poly.type
_entity_poly.pdbx_seq_one_letter_code
_entity_poly.pdbx_strand_id
1 'polypeptide(L)'
;MVAALEAAAPLNLEIAKDLAADFGVSHRSVISKAKSLGLEYVKAAPKAKIAKGITKAELTDAIRQSVGLPDRSGDLTKAELDVVLSSLA
;
A
#
# COMPACT_ATOMS: atom_id res chain seq x y z
N MET A 1 31.05 -10.42 -7.27
CA MET A 1 29.57 -10.57 -7.27
C MET A 1 29.14 -11.99 -6.92
N VAL A 2 29.49 -13.04 -7.68
CA VAL A 2 28.99 -14.42 -7.44
C VAL A 2 29.31 -14.96 -6.05
N ALA A 3 30.58 -14.93 -5.61
CA ALA A 3 30.97 -15.39 -4.27
C ALA A 3 30.27 -14.65 -3.11
N ALA A 4 29.97 -13.36 -3.30
CA ALA A 4 29.25 -12.57 -2.30
C ALA A 4 27.74 -12.92 -2.25
N LEU A 5 27.15 -13.34 -3.38
CA LEU A 5 25.77 -13.83 -3.40
C LEU A 5 25.64 -15.20 -2.74
N GLU A 6 26.61 -16.09 -2.96
CA GLU A 6 26.67 -17.41 -2.34
C GLU A 6 26.88 -17.31 -0.81
N ALA A 7 27.77 -16.43 -0.35
CA ALA A 7 28.01 -16.19 1.07
C ALA A 7 26.80 -15.55 1.79
N ALA A 8 25.97 -14.82 1.05
CA ALA A 8 24.79 -14.14 1.57
C ALA A 8 23.50 -14.95 1.40
N ALA A 9 23.59 -16.21 0.98
CA ALA A 9 22.44 -17.10 0.89
C ALA A 9 22.00 -17.59 2.29
N PRO A 10 20.69 -17.63 2.60
CA PRO A 10 19.55 -17.26 1.75
C PRO A 10 19.36 -15.74 1.61
N LEU A 11 19.07 -15.27 0.39
CA LEU A 11 18.91 -13.84 0.12
C LEU A 11 17.54 -13.34 0.57
N ASN A 12 17.49 -12.12 1.10
CA ASN A 12 16.27 -11.36 1.33
C ASN A 12 16.35 -9.99 0.63
N LEU A 13 15.29 -9.18 0.75
CA LEU A 13 15.22 -7.88 0.06
C LEU A 13 16.22 -6.85 0.62
N GLU A 14 16.57 -6.95 1.91
CA GLU A 14 17.51 -6.04 2.58
C GLU A 14 18.95 -6.35 2.15
N ILE A 15 19.35 -7.62 2.24
CA ILE A 15 20.63 -8.14 1.74
C ILE A 15 20.80 -7.79 0.25
N ALA A 16 19.74 -7.93 -0.56
CA ALA A 16 19.80 -7.58 -1.98
C ALA A 16 19.96 -6.07 -2.24
N LYS A 17 19.50 -5.20 -1.32
CA LYS A 17 19.71 -3.75 -1.39
C LYS A 17 21.13 -3.36 -0.99
N ASP A 18 21.67 -4.00 0.05
CA ASP A 18 23.02 -3.73 0.53
C ASP A 18 24.05 -4.16 -0.52
N LEU A 19 23.93 -5.38 -1.05
CA LEU A 19 24.75 -5.86 -2.16
C LEU A 19 24.59 -5.01 -3.43
N ALA A 20 23.40 -4.46 -3.67
CA ALA A 20 23.16 -3.58 -4.80
C ALA A 20 23.87 -2.23 -4.65
N ALA A 21 23.93 -1.68 -3.43
CA ALA A 21 24.71 -0.48 -3.12
C ALA A 21 26.22 -0.74 -3.33
N ASP A 22 26.72 -1.90 -2.86
CA ASP A 22 28.12 -2.29 -3.01
C ASP A 22 28.53 -2.52 -4.47
N PHE A 23 27.65 -3.09 -5.29
CA PHE A 23 27.91 -3.36 -6.71
C PHE A 23 27.53 -2.20 -7.64
N GLY A 24 26.91 -1.13 -7.14
CA GLY A 24 26.43 -0.01 -7.95
C GLY A 24 25.35 -0.40 -8.98
N VAL A 25 24.58 -1.46 -8.71
CA VAL A 25 23.52 -1.96 -9.60
C VAL A 25 22.16 -1.90 -8.91
N SER A 26 21.07 -2.10 -9.65
CA SER A 26 19.75 -2.21 -9.02
C SER A 26 19.63 -3.50 -8.20
N HIS A 27 18.93 -3.43 -7.07
CA HIS A 27 18.55 -4.62 -6.28
C HIS A 27 17.80 -5.70 -7.09
N ARG A 28 17.11 -5.32 -8.17
CA ARG A 28 16.44 -6.27 -9.10
C ARG A 28 17.46 -7.06 -9.90
N SER A 29 18.57 -6.44 -10.30
CA SER A 29 19.67 -7.09 -11.01
C SER A 29 20.37 -8.12 -10.10
N VAL A 30 20.56 -7.78 -8.82
CA VAL A 30 21.08 -8.70 -7.79
C VAL A 30 20.18 -9.91 -7.61
N ILE A 31 18.86 -9.69 -7.45
CA ILE A 31 17.87 -10.77 -7.30
C ILE A 31 17.81 -11.64 -8.56
N SER A 32 17.83 -11.04 -9.75
CA SER A 32 17.83 -11.76 -11.02
C SER A 32 19.07 -12.66 -11.14
N LYS A 33 20.24 -12.14 -10.78
CA LYS A 33 21.49 -12.90 -10.80
C LYS A 33 21.48 -14.05 -9.78
N ALA A 34 21.02 -13.80 -8.55
CA ALA A 34 20.88 -14.83 -7.53
C ALA A 34 19.94 -15.97 -7.97
N LYS A 35 18.81 -15.64 -8.59
CA LYS A 35 17.89 -16.63 -9.18
C LYS A 35 18.53 -17.43 -10.32
N SER A 36 19.29 -16.78 -11.20
CA SER A 36 20.00 -17.47 -12.28
C SER A 36 21.05 -18.45 -11.78
N LEU A 37 21.58 -18.23 -10.56
CA LEU A 37 22.54 -19.10 -9.89
C LEU A 37 21.86 -20.18 -9.02
N GLY A 38 20.53 -20.21 -8.98
CA GLY A 38 19.78 -21.16 -8.15
C GLY A 38 19.76 -20.84 -6.65
N LEU A 39 20.16 -19.62 -6.25
CA LEU A 39 20.16 -19.20 -4.84
C LEU A 39 18.74 -18.88 -4.37
N GLU A 40 18.41 -19.34 -3.17
CA GLU A 40 17.10 -19.15 -2.56
C GLU A 40 16.86 -17.67 -2.21
N TYR A 41 15.66 -17.18 -2.54
CA TYR A 41 15.21 -15.83 -2.21
C TYR A 41 13.99 -15.88 -1.30
N VAL A 42 14.17 -15.46 -0.05
CA VAL A 42 13.13 -15.38 0.97
C VAL A 42 12.44 -14.03 0.87
N LYS A 43 11.23 -14.03 0.30
CA LYS A 43 10.39 -12.83 0.23
C LYS A 43 9.81 -12.54 1.62
N ALA A 44 9.98 -11.31 2.09
CA ALA A 44 9.32 -10.86 3.31
C ALA A 44 7.79 -11.09 3.22
N ALA A 45 7.21 -11.59 4.30
CA ALA A 45 5.78 -11.78 4.39
C ALA A 45 5.06 -10.44 4.10
N PRO A 46 3.95 -10.45 3.35
CA PRO A 46 3.18 -9.24 3.11
C PRO A 46 2.77 -8.65 4.45
N LYS A 47 3.02 -7.36 4.67
CA LYS A 47 2.53 -6.66 5.86
C LYS A 47 1.01 -6.81 5.91
N ALA A 48 0.48 -7.10 7.09
CA ALA A 48 -0.97 -7.13 7.31
C ALA A 48 -1.59 -5.83 6.80
N LYS A 49 -2.65 -5.94 6.00
CA LYS A 49 -3.40 -4.76 5.55
C LYS A 49 -3.92 -4.05 6.79
N ILE A 50 -3.50 -2.82 7.01
CA ILE A 50 -4.07 -1.97 8.05
C ILE A 50 -5.57 -1.88 7.76
N ALA A 51 -6.40 -2.11 8.78
CA ALA A 51 -7.84 -1.91 8.66
C ALA A 51 -8.07 -0.47 8.18
N LYS A 52 -8.57 -0.30 6.95
CA LYS A 52 -9.01 1.00 6.50
C LYS A 52 -10.20 1.37 7.37
N GLY A 53 -10.10 2.49 8.08
CA GLY A 53 -11.26 3.09 8.75
C GLY A 53 -12.35 3.45 7.73
N ILE A 54 -13.47 4.00 8.22
CA ILE A 54 -14.58 4.43 7.36
C ILE A 54 -14.06 5.31 6.22
N THR A 55 -14.45 4.98 5.00
CA THR A 55 -14.06 5.76 3.82
C THR A 55 -14.85 7.08 3.79
N LYS A 56 -14.34 8.10 3.08
CA LYS A 56 -15.07 9.36 2.88
C LYS A 56 -16.46 9.11 2.25
N ALA A 57 -16.56 8.15 1.34
CA ALA A 57 -17.83 7.80 0.69
C ALA A 57 -18.84 7.25 1.71
N GLU A 58 -18.44 6.24 2.49
CA GLU A 58 -19.26 5.66 3.56
C GLU A 58 -19.69 6.71 4.59
N LEU A 59 -18.80 7.65 4.94
CA LEU A 59 -19.14 8.75 5.84
C LEU A 59 -20.16 9.71 5.22
N THR A 60 -20.03 10.02 3.93
CA THR A 60 -20.99 10.90 3.22
C THR A 60 -22.36 10.25 3.11
N ASP A 61 -22.41 8.95 2.85
CA ASP A 61 -23.66 8.19 2.76
C ASP A 61 -24.35 8.09 4.13
N ALA A 62 -23.57 7.90 5.21
CA ALA A 62 -24.11 7.96 6.57
C ALA A 62 -24.71 9.33 6.90
N ILE A 63 -24.06 10.43 6.50
CA ILE A 63 -24.59 11.79 6.67
C ILE A 63 -25.92 11.93 5.91
N ARG A 64 -25.98 11.52 4.64
CA ARG A 64 -27.22 11.59 3.84
C ARG A 64 -28.38 10.86 4.50
N GLN A 65 -28.13 9.64 4.99
CA GLN A 65 -29.12 8.85 5.71
C GLN A 65 -29.59 9.54 6.99
N SER A 66 -28.66 10.15 7.75
CA SER A 66 -29.02 10.82 9.01
C SER A 66 -29.91 12.05 8.83
N VAL A 67 -29.77 12.76 7.71
CA VAL A 67 -30.55 14.00 7.43
C VAL A 67 -31.66 13.80 6.40
N GLY A 68 -31.97 12.55 6.03
CA GLY A 68 -33.05 12.21 5.10
C GLY A 68 -32.83 12.66 3.65
N LEU A 69 -31.58 12.80 3.22
CA LEU A 69 -31.24 13.15 1.84
C LEU A 69 -31.31 11.92 0.90
N PRO A 70 -31.55 12.14 -0.41
CA PRO A 70 -31.60 11.06 -1.38
C PRO A 70 -30.26 10.34 -1.53
N ASP A 71 -30.32 9.03 -1.78
CA ASP A 71 -29.14 8.22 -2.07
C ASP A 71 -28.57 8.58 -3.44
N ARG A 72 -27.29 9.01 -3.45
CA ARG A 72 -26.57 9.33 -4.67
C ARG A 72 -25.07 9.30 -4.44
N SER A 73 -24.32 9.03 -5.50
CA SER A 73 -22.86 9.13 -5.48
C SER A 73 -22.37 10.57 -5.65
N GLY A 74 -21.15 10.85 -5.16
CA GLY A 74 -20.46 12.14 -5.29
C GLY A 74 -20.47 13.00 -4.03
N ASP A 75 -19.95 14.22 -4.12
CA ASP A 75 -19.92 15.19 -3.02
C ASP A 75 -21.29 15.82 -2.78
N LEU A 76 -21.55 16.33 -1.56
CA LEU A 76 -22.76 17.08 -1.24
C LEU A 76 -22.84 18.38 -2.05
N THR A 77 -24.02 18.66 -2.60
CA THR A 77 -24.34 19.93 -3.25
C THR A 77 -24.59 21.02 -2.21
N LYS A 78 -24.62 22.28 -2.65
CA LYS A 78 -24.95 23.41 -1.77
C LYS A 78 -26.33 23.26 -1.10
N ALA A 79 -27.34 22.85 -1.86
CA ALA A 79 -28.69 22.64 -1.33
C ALA A 79 -28.72 21.52 -0.26
N GLU A 80 -27.96 20.45 -0.46
CA GLU A 80 -27.84 19.37 0.53
C GLU A 80 -27.09 19.83 1.78
N LEU A 81 -26.08 20.70 1.65
CA LEU A 81 -25.38 21.30 2.79
C LEU A 81 -26.29 22.23 3.60
N ASP A 82 -27.21 22.95 2.96
CA ASP A 82 -28.20 23.77 3.68
C ASP A 82 -29.15 22.91 4.53
N VAL A 83 -29.54 21.72 4.03
CA VAL A 83 -30.33 20.74 4.81
C VAL A 83 -29.52 20.21 6.00
N VAL A 84 -28.24 19.86 5.80
CA VAL A 84 -27.36 19.43 6.90
C VAL A 84 -27.21 20.54 7.94
N LEU A 85 -26.98 21.78 7.52
CA LEU A 85 -26.87 22.92 8.45
C LEU A 85 -28.17 23.11 9.24
N SER A 86 -29.32 22.99 8.58
CA SER A 86 -30.64 23.09 9.22
C SER A 86 -30.91 21.97 10.24
N SER A 87 -30.30 20.79 10.07
CA SER A 87 -30.43 19.68 11.02
C SER A 87 -29.62 19.84 12.31
N LEU A 88 -28.71 20.81 12.36
CA LEU A 88 -27.84 21.10 13.51
C LEU A 88 -28.35 22.25 14.39
N ALA A 89 -29.37 22.98 13.94
CA ALA A 89 -30.01 24.09 14.65
C ALA A 89 -31.17 23.60 15.51
#